data_AF-A0A950KVS5-F1
#
_entry.id   AF-A0A950KVS5-F1
#
_cell.length_a   1.000
_cell.length_b   1.000
_cell.length_c   1.000
_cell.angle_alpha   90.00
_cell.angle_beta   90.00
_cell.angle_gamma   90.00
#
_symmetry.space_group_name_H-M   'P 1'
#
loop_
_entity.id
_entity.type
_entity.pdbx_description
1 polymer ?
#
loop_
_entity_poly.entity_id
_entity_poly.type
_entity_poly.pdbx_seq_one_letter_code
_entity_poly.pdbx_strand_id
1 'polypeptide(L)'
;LLLTLSLFLSTRMPVIAAGVIAVAVFGAGWLAGVVGTLGATLNIAALRTIGQVGRLLLPTDGLWHAVIYYLQPPSLIAEHLTGGREGNAFYSQGAPSWPYLLWVACWFLIVLTAAVASFARREL
;
A
#
# COMPACT_ATOMS: atom_id res chain seq x y z
N LEU A 1 -3.53 0.57 8.80
CA LEU A 1 -3.88 -0.52 7.85
C LEU A 1 -3.36 -1.89 8.30
N LEU A 2 -2.06 -2.04 8.52
CA LEU A 2 -1.52 -3.33 8.99
C LEU A 2 -2.06 -3.73 10.35
N LEU A 3 -2.16 -2.78 11.29
CA LEU A 3 -2.70 -3.06 12.62
C LEU A 3 -4.15 -3.56 12.56
N THR A 4 -5.02 -2.96 11.74
CA THR A 4 -6.41 -3.43 11.58
C THR A 4 -6.47 -4.82 10.97
N LEU A 5 -5.58 -5.13 10.03
CA LEU A 5 -5.46 -6.46 9.44
C LEU A 5 -4.94 -7.49 10.46
N SER A 6 -3.91 -7.15 11.23
CA SER A 6 -3.37 -8.00 12.30
C SER A 6 -4.40 -8.29 13.39
N LEU A 7 -5.18 -7.28 13.79
CA LEU A 7 -6.30 -7.46 14.72
C LEU A 7 -7.33 -8.44 14.15
N PHE A 8 -7.74 -8.27 12.90
CA PHE A 8 -8.65 -9.20 12.24
C PHE A 8 -8.08 -10.63 12.25
N LEU A 9 -6.83 -10.82 11.83
CA LEU A 9 -6.18 -12.14 11.78
C LEU A 9 -6.03 -12.78 13.16
N SER A 10 -5.79 -12.01 14.22
CA SER A 10 -5.71 -12.54 15.59
C SER A 10 -7.01 -13.18 16.09
N THR A 11 -8.15 -12.85 15.48
CA THR A 11 -9.43 -13.53 15.77
C THR A 11 -9.54 -14.92 15.17
N ARG A 12 -8.62 -15.32 14.28
CA ARG A 12 -8.65 -16.61 13.58
C ARG A 12 -7.39 -17.44 13.77
N MET A 13 -6.29 -16.80 14.17
CA MET A 13 -4.97 -17.44 14.24
C MET A 13 -4.23 -16.94 15.50
N PRO A 14 -3.22 -17.69 15.99
CA PRO A 14 -2.33 -17.21 17.06
C PRO A 14 -1.67 -15.87 16.70
N VAL A 15 -1.41 -15.02 17.70
CA VAL A 15 -0.87 -13.65 17.51
C VAL A 15 0.45 -13.65 16.72
N ILE A 16 1.34 -14.61 17.00
CA ILE A 16 2.63 -14.73 16.29
C ILE A 16 2.39 -15.01 14.79
N ALA A 17 1.47 -15.91 14.45
CA ALA A 17 1.14 -16.23 13.07
C ALA A 17 0.51 -15.02 12.34
N ALA A 18 -0.41 -14.31 13.01
CA ALA A 18 -1.01 -13.09 12.47
C ALA A 18 0.04 -12.00 12.20
N GLY A 19 1.02 -11.84 13.09
CA GLY A 19 2.14 -10.93 12.91
C GLY A 19 3.01 -11.28 11.70
N VAL A 20 3.41 -12.56 11.57
CA VAL A 20 4.21 -13.05 10.43
C VAL A 20 3.49 -12.80 9.11
N ILE A 21 2.19 -13.11 9.03
CA ILE A 21 1.38 -12.88 7.82
C ILE A 21 1.31 -11.39 7.49
N ALA A 22 1.09 -10.52 8.49
CA ALA A 22 1.03 -9.08 8.27
C ALA A 22 2.35 -8.52 7.70
N VAL A 23 3.50 -8.97 8.22
CA VAL A 23 4.82 -8.59 7.70
C VAL A 23 5.04 -9.12 6.29
N ALA A 24 4.68 -10.38 6.02
CA ALA A 24 4.82 -10.98 4.70
C ALA A 24 3.96 -10.25 3.64
N VAL A 25 2.70 -9.95 3.98
CA VAL A 25 1.78 -9.21 3.10
C VAL A 25 2.25 -7.77 2.90
N PHE A 26 2.77 -7.12 3.95
CA PHE A 26 3.42 -5.81 3.82
C PHE A 26 4.60 -5.84 2.85
N GLY A 27 5.53 -6.78 3.02
CA GLY A 27 6.69 -6.94 2.15
C GLY A 27 6.30 -7.24 0.71
N ALA A 28 5.31 -8.11 0.51
CA ALA A 28 4.77 -8.42 -0.83
C ALA A 28 4.11 -7.19 -1.48
N GLY A 29 3.33 -6.42 -0.72
CA GLY A 29 2.70 -5.19 -1.21
C GLY A 29 3.72 -4.12 -1.60
N TRP A 30 4.77 -3.95 -0.79
CA TRP A 30 5.87 -3.05 -1.10
C TRP A 30 6.65 -3.50 -2.35
N LEU A 31 6.98 -4.80 -2.46
CA LEU A 31 7.66 -5.36 -3.63
C LEU A 31 6.82 -5.19 -4.90
N ALA A 32 5.50 -5.39 -4.82
CA ALA A 32 4.59 -5.13 -5.93
C ALA A 32 4.62 -3.66 -6.38
N GLY A 33 4.72 -2.71 -5.45
CA GLY A 33 4.88 -1.29 -5.75
C GLY A 33 6.18 -0.97 -6.50
N VAL A 34 7.30 -1.54 -6.04
CA VAL A 34 8.61 -1.41 -6.71
C VAL A 34 8.57 -1.99 -8.12
N VAL A 35 8.07 -3.21 -8.25
CA VAL A 35 7.91 -3.89 -9.56
C VAL A 35 6.99 -3.09 -10.48
N GLY A 36 5.90 -2.52 -9.94
CA GLY A 36 5.00 -1.64 -10.69
C GLY A 36 5.68 -0.41 -11.25
N THR A 37 6.56 0.22 -10.45
CA THR A 37 7.32 1.39 -10.88
C THR A 37 8.35 1.03 -11.94
N LEU A 38 9.04 -0.11 -11.80
CA LEU A 38 9.92 -0.64 -12.86
C LEU A 38 9.13 -1.00 -14.13
N GLY A 39 7.89 -1.48 -14.01
CA GLY A 39 7.00 -1.67 -15.15
C GLY A 39 6.65 -0.37 -15.87
N ALA A 40 6.52 0.73 -15.13
CA ALA A 40 6.31 2.06 -15.70
C ALA A 40 7.49 2.47 -16.57
N THR A 41 8.72 2.28 -16.06
CA THR A 41 9.96 2.73 -16.72
C THR A 41 10.35 1.86 -17.90
N LEU A 42 10.26 0.54 -17.74
CA LEU A 42 10.63 -0.43 -18.78
C LEU A 42 9.51 -0.62 -19.81
N ASN A 43 8.38 0.07 -19.66
CA ASN A 43 7.20 -0.06 -20.51
C ASN A 43 6.63 -1.50 -20.55
N ILE A 44 6.66 -2.20 -19.41
CA ILE A 44 6.15 -3.57 -19.27
C ILE A 44 4.78 -3.55 -18.59
N ALA A 45 3.72 -3.75 -19.37
CA ALA A 45 2.33 -3.69 -18.88
C ALA A 45 2.04 -4.65 -17.72
N ALA A 46 2.54 -5.90 -17.79
CA ALA A 46 2.33 -6.90 -16.74
C ALA A 46 2.84 -6.44 -15.37
N LEU A 47 4.02 -5.81 -15.32
CA LEU A 47 4.60 -5.32 -14.08
C LEU A 47 3.80 -4.13 -13.53
N ARG A 48 3.34 -3.23 -14.40
CA ARG A 48 2.44 -2.12 -14.01
C ARG A 48 1.16 -2.65 -13.35
N THR A 49 0.56 -3.71 -13.93
CA THR A 49 -0.63 -4.36 -13.38
C THR A 49 -0.37 -4.97 -12.00
N ILE A 50 0.78 -5.60 -11.78
CA ILE A 50 1.17 -6.14 -10.46
C ILE A 50 1.16 -5.03 -9.40
N GLY A 51 1.75 -3.87 -9.70
CA GLY A 51 1.73 -2.73 -8.79
C GLY A 51 0.34 -2.18 -8.50
N GLN A 52 -0.53 -2.11 -9.53
CA GLN A 52 -1.93 -1.69 -9.37
C GLN A 52 -2.71 -2.66 -8.48
N VAL A 53 -2.62 -3.96 -8.75
CA VAL A 53 -3.28 -5.00 -7.94
C VAL A 53 -2.75 -5.00 -6.51
N GLY A 54 -1.44 -4.85 -6.31
CA GLY A 54 -0.84 -4.74 -4.98
C GLY A 54 -1.44 -3.59 -4.17
N ARG A 55 -1.59 -2.41 -4.78
CA ARG A 55 -2.19 -1.23 -4.13
C ARG A 55 -3.70 -1.36 -3.88
N LEU A 56 -4.40 -2.18 -4.67
CA LEU A 56 -5.81 -2.51 -4.41
C LEU A 56 -5.93 -3.45 -3.21
N LEU A 57 -5.08 -4.49 -3.13
CA LEU A 57 -5.11 -5.48 -2.06
C LEU A 57 -4.62 -4.94 -0.73
N LEU A 58 -3.50 -4.21 -0.74
CA LEU A 58 -2.92 -3.58 0.44
C LEU A 58 -2.44 -2.16 0.09
N PRO A 59 -3.25 -1.12 0.40
CA PRO A 59 -2.94 0.25 -0.03
C PRO A 59 -1.79 0.93 0.74
N THR A 60 -1.03 0.18 1.54
CA THR A 60 0.08 0.74 2.35
C THR A 60 1.20 1.29 1.46
N ASP A 61 1.54 0.62 0.35
CA ASP A 61 2.58 1.08 -0.58
C ASP A 61 2.25 2.46 -1.18
N GLY A 62 1.02 2.65 -1.67
CA GLY A 62 0.65 3.92 -2.28
C GLY A 62 0.53 5.05 -1.25
N LEU A 63 0.14 4.75 -0.02
CA LEU A 63 0.22 5.73 1.09
C LEU A 63 1.66 6.11 1.43
N TRP A 64 2.60 5.17 1.37
CA TRP A 64 4.01 5.48 1.57
C TRP A 64 4.50 6.46 0.50
N HIS A 65 4.19 6.21 -0.77
CA HIS A 65 4.50 7.14 -1.87
C HIS A 65 3.81 8.51 -1.67
N ALA A 66 2.56 8.53 -1.20
CA ALA A 66 1.85 9.78 -0.90
C ALA A 66 2.58 10.61 0.18
N VAL A 67 3.05 9.97 1.26
CA VAL A 67 3.83 10.65 2.30
C VAL A 67 5.14 11.16 1.73
N ILE A 68 5.85 10.33 0.95
CA ILE A 68 7.10 10.72 0.31
C ILE A 68 6.90 11.95 -0.60
N TYR A 69 5.80 12.04 -1.36
CA TYR A 69 5.50 13.22 -2.17
C TYR A 69 5.45 14.51 -1.35
N TYR A 70 4.78 14.50 -0.20
CA TYR A 70 4.64 15.68 0.65
C TYR A 70 5.90 16.00 1.47
N LEU A 71 6.79 15.02 1.67
CA LEU A 71 8.06 15.22 2.39
C LEU A 71 9.23 15.57 1.46
N GLN A 72 9.07 15.42 0.14
CA GLN A 72 10.13 15.73 -0.82
C GLN A 72 10.36 17.25 -0.94
N PRO A 73 11.62 17.69 -1.03
CA PRO A 73 11.95 19.06 -1.42
C PRO A 73 11.32 19.43 -2.77
N PRO A 74 10.75 20.64 -2.92
CA PRO A 74 10.15 21.08 -4.18
C PRO A 74 11.10 21.02 -5.39
N SER A 75 12.41 21.15 -5.15
CA SER A 75 13.44 21.02 -6.19
C SER A 75 13.49 19.64 -6.82
N LEU A 76 13.27 18.57 -6.04
CA LEU A 76 13.25 17.19 -6.55
C LEU A 76 11.96 16.91 -7.34
N ILE A 77 10.85 17.52 -6.94
CA ILE A 77 9.59 17.45 -7.68
C ILE A 77 9.72 18.17 -9.03
N ALA A 78 10.36 19.34 -9.06
CA ALA A 78 10.61 20.10 -10.28
C ALA A 78 11.55 19.35 -11.25
N GLU A 79 12.58 18.68 -10.74
CA GLU A 79 13.52 17.88 -11.55
C GLU A 79 12.81 16.69 -12.23
N HIS A 80 11.84 16.07 -11.54
CA HIS A 80 11.01 15.01 -12.12
C HIS A 80 10.17 15.52 -13.30
N LEU A 81 9.57 16.72 -13.18
CA LEU A 81 8.83 17.35 -14.26
C LEU A 81 9.71 17.68 -15.49
N THR A 82 11.02 17.81 -15.29
CA THR A 82 12.01 18.02 -16.37
C THR A 82 12.66 16.74 -16.89
N GLY A 83 12.21 15.56 -16.46
CA GLY A 83 12.67 14.26 -16.97
C GLY A 83 13.98 13.72 -16.37
N GLY A 84 14.53 14.35 -15.33
CA GLY A 84 15.86 13.99 -14.79
C GLY A 84 15.92 12.68 -13.99
N ARG A 85 14.78 12.17 -13.52
CA ARG A 85 14.70 11.04 -12.57
C ARG A 85 13.52 10.10 -12.83
N GLU A 86 13.17 9.89 -14.10
CA GLU A 86 12.15 8.90 -14.45
C GLU A 86 12.58 7.51 -13.96
N GLY A 87 11.82 6.96 -13.02
CA GLY A 87 11.94 5.55 -12.66
C GLY A 87 12.57 5.15 -11.35
N ASN A 88 12.85 6.10 -10.46
CA ASN A 88 13.23 5.73 -9.11
C ASN A 88 12.01 5.21 -8.33
N ALA A 89 12.03 3.91 -8.00
CA ALA A 89 10.97 3.24 -7.24
C ALA A 89 10.80 3.72 -5.79
N PHE A 90 11.72 4.54 -5.29
CA PHE A 90 11.68 5.10 -3.93
C PHE A 90 11.19 6.54 -3.88
N TYR A 91 10.87 7.15 -5.03
CA TYR A 91 10.35 8.51 -5.11
C TYR A 91 8.88 8.48 -5.51
N SER A 92 8.10 9.43 -4.99
CA SER A 92 6.75 9.60 -5.49
C SER A 92 6.76 10.33 -6.83
N GLN A 93 6.05 9.76 -7.80
CA GLN A 93 5.88 10.35 -9.14
C GLN A 93 4.72 11.36 -9.19
N GLY A 94 4.01 11.58 -8.08
CA GLY A 94 2.91 12.54 -8.04
C GLY A 94 2.11 12.52 -6.74
N ALA A 95 1.20 13.49 -6.62
CA ALA A 95 0.26 13.56 -5.51
C ALA A 95 -0.70 12.35 -5.53
N PRO A 96 -1.12 11.84 -4.36
CA PRO A 96 -2.14 10.80 -4.30
C PRO A 96 -3.45 11.29 -4.90
N SER A 97 -4.11 10.45 -5.70
CA SER A 97 -5.42 10.79 -6.26
C SER A 97 -6.51 10.69 -5.19
N TRP A 98 -7.50 11.59 -5.25
CA TRP A 98 -8.68 11.53 -4.38
C TRP A 98 -9.41 10.18 -4.39
N PRO A 99 -9.64 9.53 -5.55
CA PRO A 99 -10.23 8.19 -5.58
C PRO A 99 -9.42 7.15 -4.82
N TYR A 100 -8.08 7.25 -4.85
CA TYR A 100 -7.22 6.32 -4.13
C TYR A 100 -7.32 6.52 -2.60
N LEU A 101 -7.38 7.77 -2.14
CA LEU A 101 -7.56 8.07 -0.71
C LEU A 101 -8.93 7.58 -0.19
N LEU A 102 -9.99 7.73 -0.99
CA LEU A 102 -11.29 7.15 -0.68
C LEU A 102 -11.22 5.63 -0.60
N TRP A 103 -10.54 4.98 -1.55
CA TRP A 103 -10.32 3.54 -1.52
C TRP A 103 -9.59 3.10 -0.25
N VAL A 104 -8.55 3.82 0.17
CA VAL A 104 -7.83 3.54 1.43
C VAL A 104 -8.77 3.62 2.63
N ALA A 105 -9.60 4.66 2.71
CA ALA A 105 -10.57 4.81 3.78
C ALA A 105 -11.59 3.67 3.79
N CYS A 106 -12.13 3.31 2.63
CA CYS A 106 -13.03 2.17 2.46
C CYS A 106 -12.35 0.86 2.91
N TRP A 107 -11.12 0.59 2.47
CA TRP A 107 -10.37 -0.59 2.84
C TRP A 107 -10.19 -0.67 4.36
N PHE A 108 -9.82 0.45 5.01
CA PHE A 108 -9.68 0.52 6.47
C PHE A 108 -11.00 0.19 7.17
N LEU A 109 -12.11 0.80 6.74
CA LEU A 109 -13.42 0.55 7.32
C LEU A 109 -13.88 -0.89 7.14
N ILE A 110 -13.65 -1.49 5.97
CA ILE A 110 -13.99 -2.89 5.68
C ILE A 110 -13.23 -3.82 6.63
N VAL A 111 -11.91 -3.68 6.72
CA VAL A 111 -11.07 -4.58 7.54
C VAL A 111 -11.34 -4.36 9.03
N LEU A 112 -11.53 -3.13 9.47
CA LEU A 112 -11.88 -2.82 10.86
C LEU A 112 -13.24 -3.41 11.23
N THR A 113 -14.26 -3.22 10.38
CA THR A 113 -15.60 -3.78 10.63
C THR A 113 -15.55 -5.30 10.66
N ALA A 114 -14.77 -5.93 9.78
CA ALA A 114 -14.54 -7.37 9.80
C ALA A 114 -13.87 -7.82 11.11
N ALA A 115 -12.88 -7.07 11.62
CA ALA A 115 -12.26 -7.34 12.92
C ALA A 115 -13.28 -7.27 14.06
N VAL A 116 -14.02 -6.15 14.16
CA VAL A 116 -15.03 -5.92 15.20
C VAL A 116 -16.11 -7.01 15.17
N ALA A 117 -16.66 -7.32 13.98
CA ALA A 117 -17.66 -8.37 13.82
C ALA A 117 -17.12 -9.76 14.18
N SER A 118 -15.84 -10.05 13.87
CA SER A 118 -15.21 -11.33 14.22
C SER A 118 -14.99 -11.46 15.73
N PHE A 119 -14.62 -10.37 16.42
CA PHE A 119 -14.54 -10.34 17.88
C PHE A 119 -15.91 -10.49 18.55
N ALA A 120 -16.93 -9.77 18.06
CA ALA A 120 -18.27 -9.83 18.64
C ALA A 120 -18.93 -11.22 18.54
N ARG A 121 -18.54 -12.02 17.54
CA ARG A 121 -19.03 -13.40 17.36
C ARG A 121 -18.25 -14.44 18.16
N ARG A 122 -17.06 -14.08 18.68
CA ARG A 122 -16.34 -14.91 19.65
C ARG A 122 -16.92 -14.57 21.01
N GLU A 123 -17.95 -15.30 21.38
CA GLU A 123 -18.62 -15.14 22.69
C GLU A 123 -17.57 -15.10 23.82
N LEU A 124 -17.69 -14.08 24.68
CA LEU A 124 -17.09 -14.07 26.02
C LEU A 124 -17.90 -14.99 26.92
#